data_AF-A0A951ARE1-F1
#
_entry.id   AF-A0A951ARE1-F1
#
_cell.length_a   1.000
_cell.length_b   1.000
_cell.length_c   1.000
_cell.angle_alpha   90.00
_cell.angle_beta   90.00
_cell.angle_gamma   90.00
#
_symmetry.space_group_name_H-M   'P 1'
#
loop_
_entity.id
_entity.type
_entity.pdbx_description
1 polymer ?
#
loop_
_entity_poly.entity_id
_entity_poly.type
_entity_poly.pdbx_seq_one_letter_code
_entity_poly.pdbx_strand_id
1 'polypeptide(L)'
;MDEGQALSPRQGDKVHSGSGAEHDRRFVTIGPLALFSTETGDAWMLDPTDQLAARLARDGDPESIDFQESETHFAIRWKGTYLPYQS
;
A
#
# COMPACT_ATOMS: atom_id res chain seq x y z
N MET A 1 31.14 42.16 -14.79
CA MET A 1 30.91 41.37 -13.57
C MET A 1 29.60 40.67 -13.83
N ASP A 2 29.69 39.38 -14.14
CA ASP A 2 28.60 38.50 -14.58
C ASP A 2 28.31 37.61 -13.37
N GLU A 3 27.16 37.81 -12.70
CA GLU A 3 26.77 36.99 -11.55
C GLU A 3 25.62 36.09 -11.97
N GLY A 4 25.90 34.78 -11.92
CA GLY A 4 25.08 33.72 -12.45
C GLY A 4 23.67 33.69 -11.87
N GLN A 5 22.69 33.80 -12.76
CA GLN A 5 21.29 33.52 -12.47
C GLN A 5 21.15 32.03 -12.09
N ALA A 6 20.98 31.75 -10.81
CA ALA A 6 20.77 30.41 -10.29
C ALA A 6 19.53 29.77 -10.94
N LEU A 7 19.75 28.66 -11.67
CA LEU A 7 18.68 27.78 -12.13
C LEU A 7 18.07 27.11 -10.90
N SER A 8 16.88 27.56 -10.50
CA SER A 8 16.07 26.85 -9.50
C SER A 8 15.74 25.45 -10.03
N PRO A 9 15.91 24.37 -9.23
CA PRO A 9 15.53 23.04 -9.65
C PRO A 9 14.03 23.03 -9.93
N ARG A 10 13.64 22.61 -11.14
CA ARG A 10 12.24 22.34 -11.45
C ARG A 10 11.83 21.15 -10.61
N GLN A 11 11.11 21.46 -9.53
CA GLN A 11 10.38 20.50 -8.71
C GLN A 11 9.64 19.58 -9.68
N GLY A 12 10.15 18.35 -9.85
CA GLY A 12 9.63 17.40 -10.83
C GLY A 12 8.13 17.28 -10.66
N ASP A 13 7.42 17.33 -11.78
CA ASP A 13 5.98 17.20 -11.87
C ASP A 13 5.53 15.96 -11.08
N LYS A 14 5.16 16.18 -9.82
CA LYS A 14 4.43 15.20 -9.04
C LYS A 14 3.04 15.28 -9.63
N VAL A 15 2.77 14.40 -10.58
CA VAL A 15 1.41 14.10 -11.02
C VAL A 15 0.61 13.69 -9.78
N HIS A 16 -0.01 14.68 -9.14
CA HIS A 16 -1.02 14.44 -8.13
C HIS A 16 -2.23 13.95 -8.91
N SER A 17 -2.27 12.64 -9.18
CA SER A 17 -3.50 11.97 -9.59
C SER A 17 -4.37 11.77 -8.35
N GLY A 18 -4.62 12.86 -7.61
CA GLY A 18 -5.59 12.90 -6.53
C GLY A 18 -6.95 13.27 -7.09
N SER A 19 -7.45 12.51 -8.09
CA SER A 19 -8.89 12.51 -8.30
C SER A 19 -9.45 11.65 -7.19
N GLY A 20 -10.33 12.20 -6.35
CA GLY A 20 -11.10 11.42 -5.38
C GLY A 20 -11.90 10.36 -6.13
N ALA A 21 -11.26 9.20 -6.33
CA ALA A 21 -11.89 8.02 -6.88
C ALA A 21 -12.74 7.45 -5.75
N GLU A 22 -14.02 7.20 -6.02
CA GLU A 22 -14.83 6.39 -5.11
C GLU A 22 -14.08 5.07 -4.86
N HIS A 23 -13.65 4.86 -3.62
CA HIS A 23 -12.94 3.64 -3.27
C HIS A 23 -13.95 2.50 -3.14
N ASP A 24 -13.98 1.66 -4.17
CA ASP A 24 -14.85 0.51 -4.22
C ASP A 24 -14.44 -0.49 -3.12
N ARG A 25 -15.38 -0.83 -2.22
CA ARG A 25 -15.18 -1.88 -1.23
C ARG A 25 -15.13 -3.21 -1.95
N ARG A 26 -13.98 -3.85 -1.89
CA ARG A 26 -13.79 -5.19 -2.46
C ARG A 26 -13.25 -6.11 -1.40
N PHE A 27 -13.64 -7.37 -1.49
CA PHE A 27 -13.06 -8.46 -0.72
C PHE A 27 -12.81 -9.61 -1.70
N VAL A 28 -11.58 -10.09 -1.74
CA VAL A 28 -11.17 -11.21 -2.60
C VAL A 28 -10.23 -12.13 -1.84
N THR A 29 -10.22 -13.40 -2.19
CA THR A 29 -9.32 -14.40 -1.61
C THR A 29 -8.40 -14.97 -2.68
N ILE A 30 -7.12 -15.09 -2.37
CA ILE A 30 -6.12 -15.73 -3.24
C ILE A 30 -5.41 -16.80 -2.41
N GLY A 31 -5.78 -18.06 -2.61
CA GLY A 31 -5.34 -19.14 -1.73
C GLY A 31 -5.75 -18.87 -0.28
N PRO A 32 -4.84 -18.96 0.70
CA PRO A 32 -5.15 -18.66 2.11
C PRO A 32 -5.26 -17.16 2.40
N LEU A 33 -4.82 -16.28 1.49
CA LEU A 33 -4.77 -14.84 1.74
C LEU A 33 -6.11 -14.18 1.46
N ALA A 34 -6.49 -13.24 2.33
CA ALA A 34 -7.64 -12.37 2.14
C ALA A 34 -7.17 -10.94 1.83
N LEU A 35 -7.72 -10.33 0.79
CA LEU A 35 -7.44 -8.95 0.41
C LEU A 35 -8.75 -8.17 0.46
N PHE A 36 -8.71 -6.99 1.06
CA PHE A 36 -9.88 -6.12 1.08
C PHE A 36 -9.54 -4.64 1.02
N SER A 37 -10.49 -3.86 0.51
CA SER A 37 -10.47 -2.40 0.53
C SER A 37 -11.67 -1.86 1.31
N THR A 38 -11.52 -0.69 1.91
CA THR A 38 -12.58 0.05 2.59
C THR A 38 -13.08 1.20 1.71
N GLU A 39 -14.27 1.74 2.02
CA GLU A 39 -14.78 2.98 1.38
C GLU A 39 -13.88 4.19 1.66
N THR A 40 -13.10 4.17 2.74
CA THR A 40 -12.12 5.22 3.04
C THR A 40 -10.90 5.15 2.15
N GLY A 41 -10.71 4.06 1.39
CA GLY A 41 -9.55 3.86 0.52
C GLY A 41 -8.39 3.14 1.19
N ASP A 42 -8.57 2.65 2.42
CA ASP A 42 -7.60 1.73 2.99
C ASP A 42 -7.66 0.40 2.25
N ALA A 43 -6.52 -0.20 1.98
CA ALA A 43 -6.42 -1.54 1.41
C ALA A 43 -5.52 -2.41 2.28
N TRP A 44 -5.91 -3.66 2.49
CA TRP A 44 -5.24 -4.57 3.40
C TRP A 44 -5.11 -5.96 2.79
N MET A 45 -4.04 -6.65 3.17
CA MET A 45 -3.85 -8.07 2.98
C MET A 45 -3.72 -8.74 4.34
N LEU A 46 -4.42 -9.85 4.52
CA LEU A 46 -4.42 -10.66 5.72
C LEU A 46 -3.95 -12.08 5.40
N ASP A 47 -3.18 -12.66 6.32
CA ASP A 47 -2.99 -14.10 6.42
C ASP A 47 -3.76 -14.61 7.65
N PRO A 48 -4.90 -15.27 7.46
CA PRO A 48 -5.70 -15.80 8.56
C PRO A 48 -5.06 -16.98 9.29
N THR A 49 -4.15 -17.71 8.65
CA THR A 49 -3.48 -18.87 9.25
C THR A 49 -2.56 -18.41 10.36
N ASP A 50 -1.76 -17.38 10.06
CA ASP A 50 -0.75 -16.85 10.96
C ASP A 50 -1.19 -15.55 11.68
N GLN A 51 -2.42 -15.07 11.42
CA GLN A 51 -2.99 -13.85 11.99
C GLN A 51 -2.18 -12.59 11.68
N LEU A 52 -1.65 -12.52 10.46
CA LEU A 52 -0.79 -11.45 10.00
C LEU A 52 -1.56 -10.44 9.15
N ALA A 53 -1.13 -9.19 9.22
CA ALA A 53 -1.73 -8.10 8.47
C ALA A 53 -0.65 -7.20 7.86
N ALA A 54 -0.90 -6.80 6.60
CA ALA A 54 -0.14 -5.79 5.89
C ALA A 54 -1.11 -4.78 5.28
N ARG A 55 -0.94 -3.50 5.60
CA ARG A 55 -1.68 -2.44 4.92
C ARG A 55 -0.98 -2.14 3.59
N LEU A 56 -1.75 -2.19 2.51
CA LEU A 56 -1.33 -1.95 1.13
C LEU A 56 -1.55 -0.50 0.70
N ALA A 57 -2.59 0.14 1.22
CA ALA A 57 -2.89 1.55 0.97
C ALA A 57 -3.58 2.17 2.20
N ARG A 58 -3.42 3.48 2.35
CA ARG A 58 -4.06 4.30 3.37
C ARG A 58 -4.75 5.47 2.69
N ASP A 59 -6.04 5.63 2.93
CA ASP A 59 -6.83 6.72 2.36
C ASP A 59 -6.68 6.86 0.82
N GLY A 60 -6.50 5.72 0.13
CA GLY A 60 -6.25 5.67 -1.31
C GLY A 60 -4.78 5.80 -1.74
N ASP A 61 -3.90 6.25 -0.85
CA ASP A 61 -2.47 6.36 -1.11
C ASP A 61 -1.76 5.00 -0.89
N PRO A 62 -1.07 4.44 -1.91
CA PRO A 62 -0.32 3.19 -1.75
C PRO A 62 0.76 3.30 -0.68
N GLU A 63 0.83 2.30 0.22
CA GLU A 63 1.93 2.17 1.17
C GLU A 63 3.06 1.30 0.59
N SER A 64 4.31 1.69 0.85
CA SER A 64 5.47 0.85 0.53
C SER A 64 5.43 -0.42 1.39
N ILE A 65 5.39 -1.57 0.73
CA ILE A 65 5.47 -2.88 1.38
C ILE A 65 6.86 -3.45 1.10
N ASP A 66 7.50 -4.00 2.12
CA ASP A 66 8.78 -4.67 1.94
C ASP A 66 8.54 -6.06 1.35
N PHE A 67 8.76 -6.17 0.05
CA PHE A 67 8.85 -7.43 -0.66
C PHE A 67 10.29 -7.93 -0.62
N GLN A 68 10.48 -9.17 -0.19
CA GLN A 68 11.74 -9.89 -0.36
C GLN A 68 11.52 -10.95 -1.44
N GLU A 69 12.13 -10.75 -2.60
CA GLU A 69 12.16 -11.73 -3.67
C GLU A 69 13.46 -12.54 -3.58
N SER A 70 13.33 -13.85 -3.78
CA SER A 70 14.41 -14.78 -4.05
C SER A 70 14.14 -15.47 -5.39
N GLU A 71 15.09 -16.23 -5.92
CA GLU A 71 14.97 -16.88 -7.23
C GLU A 71 13.70 -17.76 -7.41
N THR A 72 13.09 -18.22 -6.30
CA THR A 72 11.92 -19.12 -6.34
C THR A 72 10.78 -18.72 -5.41
N HIS A 73 10.95 -17.68 -4.59
CA HIS A 73 9.97 -17.31 -3.56
C HIS A 73 9.85 -15.80 -3.43
N PHE A 74 8.62 -15.35 -3.21
CA PHE A 74 8.30 -13.99 -2.79
C PHE A 74 7.83 -14.03 -1.34
N ALA A 75 8.43 -13.19 -0.50
CA ALA A 75 8.02 -13.00 0.87
C ALA A 75 7.57 -11.55 1.06
N ILE A 76 6.45 -11.36 1.74
CA ILE A 76 5.97 -10.05 2.16
C ILE A 76 6.27 -9.91 3.63
N ARG A 77 6.96 -8.83 4.02
CA ARG A 77 7.15 -8.53 5.43
C ARG A 77 5.84 -7.99 6.00
N TRP A 78 5.27 -8.76 6.91
CA TRP A 78 4.12 -8.36 7.69
C TRP A 78 4.48 -7.24 8.65
N LYS A 79 3.68 -6.17 8.68
CA LYS A 79 3.90 -5.01 9.55
C LYS A 79 3.09 -5.05 10.83
N GLY A 80 2.18 -6.02 10.97
CA GLY A 80 1.40 -6.18 12.18
C GLY A 80 0.69 -7.53 12.26
N THR A 81 0.07 -7.76 13.41
CA THR A 81 -0.89 -8.84 13.67
C THR A 81 -2.29 -8.24 13.79
N TYR A 82 -3.32 -9.07 13.62
CA TYR A 82 -4.69 -8.68 13.92
C TYR A 82 -5.32 -9.65 14.92
N LEU A 83 -6.30 -9.17 15.68
CA LEU A 83 -7.05 -10.01 16.61
C LEU A 83 -8.31 -10.55 15.91
N PRO A 84 -8.48 -11.88 15.80
CA PRO A 84 -9.73 -12.43 15.30
C PRO A 84 -10.84 -12.17 16.31
N TYR A 85 -12.04 -11.84 15.81
CA TYR A 85 -13.23 -11.79 16.65
C TYR A 85 -13.60 -13.21 17.07
N GLN A 86 -13.59 -13.49 18.38
CA GLN A 86 -14.04 -14.78 18.91
C GLN A 86 -15.55 -14.67 19.19
N SER A 87 -16.33 -15.49 18.48
CA SER A 87 -17.79 -15.64 18.65
C SER A 87 -18.14 -16.54 19.81
#